data_AF-A0AAU9R423-F1
#
_entry.id   AF-A0AAU9R423-F1
#
_cell.length_a   1.000
_cell.length_b   1.000
_cell.length_c   1.000
_cell.angle_alpha   90.00
_cell.angle_beta   90.00
_cell.angle_gamma   90.00
#
_symmetry.space_group_name_H-M   'P 1'
#
loop_
_entity.id
_entity.type
_entity.pdbx_description
1 polymer ?
#
loop_
_entity_poly.entity_id
_entity_poly.type
_entity_poly.pdbx_seq_one_letter_code
_entity_poly.pdbx_strand_id
1 'polypeptide(L)'
;MRIKKWAVIALFCGIFLTGCSKQTASKEASNSSNKSSQSSKSSVKKTSKASSSSAKAVKLDAAKLTPQESGSLITLYCADRFGGEWSNLLQAGQNGSLTITLHKTSDYEFKQPGSGYAYEAAASGQTGTTYYTLSGSTFYFYQGVKVAGSGSFLGQATKQEMADYIVKKGQLAEFKQLAKKVEIVDKSGQTQRLSEGRSGYFTIPAEIQGTWYSASNYDGETTHSKYVFGQSTIFIQDDKYDTKGTTTTLYTRLSDFKMPLPPTEKQMDRVKGWGLGHLYQQDGLNYMNVMGWYQTAGSGTSFAVHTENIAGNNVQILVCASGARPWVDGIAYRSQAMAEKMQDQHFDDLHYRDDE
;
A
#
# COMPACT_ATOMS: atom_id res chain seq x y z
N MET A 1 -35.75 18.55 -30.61
CA MET A 1 -34.61 19.48 -30.76
C MET A 1 -33.52 19.01 -29.81
N ARG A 2 -32.51 18.29 -30.31
CA ARG A 2 -31.45 17.68 -29.49
C ARG A 2 -30.40 18.73 -29.18
N ILE A 3 -30.44 19.28 -27.96
CA ILE A 3 -29.42 20.19 -27.46
C ILE A 3 -28.21 19.33 -27.09
N LYS A 4 -27.11 19.53 -27.82
CA LYS A 4 -25.81 18.92 -27.51
C LYS A 4 -25.37 19.44 -26.15
N LYS A 5 -25.35 18.56 -25.14
CA LYS A 5 -24.82 18.86 -23.81
C LYS A 5 -23.29 18.92 -23.88
N TRP A 6 -22.73 20.07 -23.55
CA TRP A 6 -21.30 20.27 -23.34
C TRP A 6 -21.06 20.11 -21.83
N ALA A 7 -20.51 18.99 -21.40
CA ALA A 7 -20.00 18.82 -20.06
C ALA A 7 -18.47 18.72 -20.14
N VAL A 8 -17.80 19.70 -19.57
CA VAL A 8 -16.34 19.83 -19.52
C VAL A 8 -15.80 18.74 -18.59
N ILE A 9 -15.31 17.65 -19.17
CA ILE A 9 -14.49 16.67 -18.46
C ILE A 9 -13.23 17.41 -17.99
N ALA A 10 -13.06 17.47 -16.66
CA ALA A 10 -11.79 17.84 -16.05
C ALA A 10 -10.80 16.71 -16.34
N LEU A 11 -10.25 16.76 -17.56
CA LEU A 11 -9.14 15.95 -18.00
C LEU A 11 -8.01 16.18 -17.00
N PHE A 12 -7.48 15.11 -16.41
CA PHE A 12 -6.22 15.13 -15.68
C PHE A 12 -5.09 15.52 -16.64
N CYS A 13 -4.94 16.82 -16.92
CA CYS A 13 -3.76 17.37 -17.58
C CYS A 13 -2.63 17.46 -16.56
N GLY A 14 -2.04 16.31 -16.24
CA GLY A 14 -0.64 16.27 -15.85
C GLY A 14 0.19 16.70 -17.05
N ILE A 15 0.62 17.97 -17.08
CA ILE A 15 1.48 18.52 -18.12
C ILE A 15 2.79 17.72 -18.13
N PHE A 16 2.98 16.87 -19.13
CA PHE A 16 4.25 16.22 -19.43
C PHE A 16 5.14 17.18 -20.23
N LEU A 17 6.26 17.58 -19.65
CA LEU A 17 7.41 18.04 -20.44
C LEU A 17 8.18 16.81 -20.91
N THR A 18 8.07 16.50 -22.19
CA THR A 18 8.78 15.41 -22.87
C THR A 18 10.27 15.74 -23.00
N GLY A 19 11.12 14.99 -22.31
CA GLY A 19 12.55 14.90 -22.60
C GLY A 19 12.81 13.92 -23.74
N CYS A 20 13.35 14.41 -24.86
CA CYS A 20 13.89 13.60 -25.93
C CYS A 20 15.23 12.97 -25.50
N SER A 21 15.37 11.65 -25.56
CA SER A 21 16.69 11.04 -25.76
C SER A 21 16.59 9.76 -26.59
N LYS A 22 17.46 9.70 -27.61
CA LYS A 22 17.50 8.74 -28.71
C LYS A 22 17.95 7.34 -28.25
N GLN A 23 17.36 6.33 -28.89
CA GLN A 23 17.86 4.95 -28.96
C GLN A 23 19.16 4.87 -29.76
N THR A 24 20.06 3.99 -29.34
CA THR A 24 20.85 3.16 -30.27
C THR A 24 20.96 1.74 -29.72
N ALA A 25 20.72 0.79 -30.62
CA ALA A 25 20.64 -0.64 -30.43
C ALA A 25 22.01 -1.34 -30.36
N SER A 26 22.01 -2.58 -29.87
CA SER A 26 22.74 -3.67 -30.52
C SER A 26 22.08 -5.04 -30.28
N LYS A 27 21.97 -5.77 -31.39
CA LYS A 27 21.46 -7.14 -31.62
C LYS A 27 22.50 -8.18 -31.20
N GLU A 28 22.08 -9.24 -30.52
CA GLU A 28 21.87 -10.64 -31.00
C GLU A 28 23.11 -11.46 -31.36
N ALA A 29 22.99 -12.74 -30.97
CA ALA A 29 23.42 -13.99 -31.62
C ALA A 29 24.19 -14.88 -30.62
N SER A 30 23.53 -15.82 -29.93
CA SER A 30 23.15 -17.18 -30.38
C SER A 30 24.36 -18.09 -30.62
N ASN A 31 24.50 -19.18 -29.84
CA ASN A 31 24.28 -20.52 -30.40
C ASN A 31 24.12 -21.63 -29.34
N SER A 32 23.28 -22.59 -29.71
CA SER A 32 23.03 -23.91 -29.11
C SER A 32 24.20 -24.88 -29.39
N SER A 33 24.31 -26.15 -28.97
CA SER A 33 23.47 -27.15 -28.30
C SER A 33 24.33 -28.41 -28.00
N ASN A 34 23.75 -29.33 -27.21
CA ASN A 34 23.94 -30.79 -27.18
C ASN A 34 25.22 -31.38 -26.54
N LYS A 35 25.24 -32.60 -25.98
CA LYS A 35 24.31 -33.60 -25.41
C LYS A 35 25.15 -34.89 -25.29
N SER A 36 25.26 -35.54 -24.13
CA SER A 36 25.34 -37.01 -24.03
C SER A 36 25.37 -37.55 -22.59
N SER A 37 24.76 -38.72 -22.49
CA SER A 37 24.53 -39.72 -21.43
C SER A 37 25.83 -40.27 -20.78
N GLN A 38 25.88 -41.05 -19.68
CA GLN A 38 25.05 -42.20 -19.27
C GLN A 38 25.44 -42.74 -17.87
N SER A 39 24.44 -43.26 -17.15
CA SER A 39 24.34 -44.22 -16.00
C SER A 39 25.55 -44.80 -15.24
N SER A 40 25.34 -45.05 -13.93
CA SER A 40 25.76 -46.27 -13.19
C SER A 40 24.91 -46.54 -11.93
N LYS A 41 24.77 -47.83 -11.60
CA LYS A 41 23.76 -48.54 -10.77
C LYS A 41 24.04 -48.65 -9.23
N SER A 42 22.96 -48.46 -8.44
CA SER A 42 22.40 -49.32 -7.36
C SER A 42 23.18 -49.76 -6.10
N SER A 43 22.57 -49.58 -4.90
CA SER A 43 22.05 -50.67 -4.00
C SER A 43 21.97 -50.34 -2.49
N VAL A 44 20.76 -50.49 -1.92
CA VAL A 44 20.40 -51.07 -0.58
C VAL A 44 20.74 -50.32 0.72
N LYS A 45 19.72 -49.93 1.53
CA LYS A 45 19.25 -50.67 2.74
C LYS A 45 18.01 -50.02 3.39
N LYS A 46 17.06 -50.87 3.81
CA LYS A 46 15.79 -50.54 4.47
C LYS A 46 15.95 -50.52 6.00
N THR A 47 14.95 -49.93 6.66
CA THR A 47 14.53 -50.00 8.07
C THR A 47 15.28 -49.18 9.13
N SER A 48 14.60 -48.16 9.66
CA SER A 48 14.00 -48.26 11.01
C SER A 48 12.83 -47.28 11.16
N LYS A 49 11.80 -47.77 11.83
CA LYS A 49 10.47 -47.17 12.03
C LYS A 49 10.57 -46.34 13.32
N ALA A 50 10.45 -45.02 13.23
CA ALA A 50 10.40 -44.16 14.41
C ALA A 50 8.95 -43.93 14.83
N SER A 51 8.70 -44.26 16.09
CA SER A 51 7.46 -44.16 16.84
C SER A 51 6.79 -42.79 16.76
N SER A 52 5.52 -42.78 16.38
CA SER A 52 4.61 -41.65 16.57
C SER A 52 4.27 -41.52 18.05
N SER A 53 5.09 -40.79 18.80
CA SER A 53 4.59 -40.10 19.99
C SER A 53 3.98 -38.79 19.51
N SER A 54 2.68 -38.61 19.73
CA SER A 54 2.00 -37.34 19.54
C SER A 54 2.50 -36.34 20.58
N ALA A 55 3.71 -35.82 20.34
CA ALA A 55 4.23 -34.67 21.07
C ALA A 55 3.18 -33.57 20.97
N LYS A 56 2.66 -33.15 22.12
CA LYS A 56 1.73 -32.04 22.27
C LYS A 56 2.30 -30.88 21.45
N ALA A 57 1.64 -30.52 20.35
CA ALA A 57 2.15 -29.50 19.43
C ALA A 57 2.41 -28.23 20.26
N VAL A 58 3.68 -27.81 20.35
CA VAL A 58 4.06 -26.64 21.12
C VAL A 58 3.47 -25.43 20.41
N LYS A 59 2.36 -24.91 20.92
CA LYS A 59 1.70 -23.73 20.37
C LYS A 59 2.30 -22.49 21.01
N LEU A 60 2.76 -21.55 20.18
CA LEU A 60 3.23 -20.25 20.63
C LEU A 60 2.05 -19.27 20.62
N ASP A 61 1.73 -18.73 21.79
CA ASP A 61 0.67 -17.72 21.95
C ASP A 61 1.23 -16.34 21.58
N ALA A 62 0.95 -15.89 20.35
CA ALA A 62 1.53 -14.67 19.81
C ALA A 62 1.13 -13.41 20.59
N ALA A 63 -0.05 -13.44 21.24
CA ALA A 63 -0.57 -12.31 22.00
C ALA A 63 0.23 -12.04 23.28
N LYS A 64 0.93 -13.05 23.81
CA LYS A 64 1.72 -12.95 25.05
C LYS A 64 3.21 -12.68 24.83
N LEU A 65 3.64 -12.56 23.58
CA LEU A 65 5.05 -12.32 23.27
C LEU A 65 5.48 -10.92 23.69
N THR A 66 6.61 -10.86 24.39
CA THR A 66 7.31 -9.61 24.71
C THR A 66 7.73 -8.86 23.44
N PRO A 67 8.07 -7.55 23.52
CA PRO A 67 8.61 -6.82 22.38
C PRO A 67 9.86 -7.47 21.77
N GLN A 68 10.78 -7.97 22.60
CA GLN A 68 12.00 -8.65 22.16
C GLN A 68 11.71 -9.96 21.44
N GLU A 69 10.79 -10.77 21.98
CA GLU A 69 10.31 -11.96 21.30
C GLU A 69 9.60 -11.62 20.00
N SER A 70 8.84 -10.54 19.96
CA SER A 70 8.18 -10.08 18.73
C SER A 70 9.20 -9.70 17.64
N GLY A 71 10.25 -8.97 18.01
CA GLY A 71 11.36 -8.65 17.10
C GLY A 71 12.07 -9.91 16.58
N SER A 72 12.33 -10.88 17.45
CA SER A 72 12.92 -12.16 17.04
C SER A 72 12.01 -12.97 16.11
N LEU A 73 10.71 -13.04 16.42
CA LEU A 73 9.73 -13.75 15.61
C LEU A 73 9.66 -13.18 14.19
N ILE A 74 9.59 -11.85 14.09
CA ILE A 74 9.50 -11.13 12.81
C ILE A 74 10.76 -11.36 11.97
N THR A 75 11.95 -11.20 12.57
CA THR A 75 13.21 -11.40 11.86
C THR A 75 13.35 -12.81 11.32
N LEU A 76 13.02 -13.84 12.11
CA LEU A 76 13.07 -15.24 11.66
C LEU A 76 12.07 -15.52 10.54
N TYR A 77 10.82 -15.08 10.72
CA TYR A 77 9.78 -15.25 9.72
C TYR A 77 10.18 -14.59 8.40
N CYS A 78 10.63 -13.33 8.43
CA CYS A 78 10.97 -12.59 7.21
C CYS A 78 12.22 -13.16 6.53
N ALA A 79 13.23 -13.56 7.30
CA ALA A 79 14.45 -14.16 6.76
C ALA A 79 14.19 -15.47 6.01
N ASP A 80 13.34 -16.36 6.55
CA ASP A 80 13.00 -17.63 5.89
C ASP A 80 11.98 -17.44 4.75
N ARG A 81 11.02 -16.50 4.92
CA ARG A 81 9.93 -16.29 3.95
C ARG A 81 10.35 -15.46 2.73
N PHE A 82 11.11 -14.39 2.94
CA PHE A 82 11.43 -13.39 1.91
C PHE A 82 12.90 -13.38 1.50
N GLY A 83 13.79 -13.86 2.36
CA GLY A 83 15.22 -13.89 2.06
C GLY A 83 15.87 -12.49 2.10
N GLY A 84 16.92 -12.32 1.31
CA GLY A 84 17.51 -11.00 1.01
C GLY A 84 18.07 -10.29 2.23
N GLU A 85 17.72 -9.02 2.39
CA GLU A 85 18.22 -8.20 3.50
C GLU A 85 17.77 -8.72 4.87
N TRP A 86 16.61 -9.39 4.94
CA TRP A 86 16.15 -10.04 6.16
C TRP A 86 17.00 -11.26 6.55
N SER A 87 17.48 -12.05 5.58
CA SER A 87 18.44 -13.14 5.85
C SER A 87 19.78 -12.59 6.35
N ASN A 88 20.26 -11.50 5.76
CA ASN A 88 21.49 -10.84 6.20
C ASN A 88 21.34 -10.30 7.63
N LEU A 89 20.20 -9.70 7.94
CA LEU A 89 19.86 -9.25 9.29
C LEU A 89 19.84 -10.41 10.29
N LEU A 90 19.20 -11.53 9.95
CA LEU A 90 19.17 -12.71 10.83
C LEU A 90 20.59 -13.21 11.12
N GLN A 91 21.43 -13.32 10.09
CA GLN A 91 22.83 -13.74 10.25
C GLN A 91 23.62 -12.78 11.16
N ALA A 92 23.44 -11.47 10.98
CA ALA A 92 24.06 -10.46 11.85
C ALA A 92 23.58 -10.59 13.30
N GLY A 93 22.27 -10.79 13.52
CA GLY A 93 21.68 -10.99 14.84
C GLY A 93 22.11 -12.28 15.54
N GLN A 94 22.31 -13.36 14.78
CA GLN A 94 22.88 -14.60 15.30
C GLN A 94 24.32 -14.41 15.79
N ASN A 95 25.11 -13.61 15.07
CA ASN A 95 26.52 -13.33 15.39
C ASN A 95 26.72 -12.18 16.40
N GLY A 96 25.70 -11.37 16.65
CA GLY A 96 25.77 -10.19 17.51
C GLY A 96 24.45 -9.93 18.24
N SER A 97 23.98 -8.68 18.19
CA SER A 97 22.67 -8.27 18.68
C SER A 97 21.89 -7.53 17.59
N LEU A 98 20.57 -7.45 17.78
CA LEU A 98 19.65 -6.75 16.91
C LEU A 98 19.03 -5.57 17.66
N THR A 99 18.72 -4.51 16.92
CA THR A 99 17.90 -3.42 17.42
C THR A 99 16.63 -3.32 16.59
N ILE A 100 15.49 -3.17 17.27
CA ILE A 100 14.24 -2.71 16.67
C ILE A 100 14.05 -1.25 17.06
N THR A 101 14.20 -0.34 16.10
CA THR A 101 14.07 1.10 16.32
C THR A 101 12.71 1.58 15.83
N LEU A 102 11.95 2.25 16.70
CA LEU A 102 10.67 2.86 16.34
C LEU A 102 10.91 4.27 15.81
N HIS A 103 10.38 4.55 14.64
CA HIS A 103 10.41 5.86 14.00
C HIS A 103 8.99 6.34 13.67
N LYS A 104 8.83 7.64 13.41
CA LYS A 104 7.58 8.13 12.83
C LYS A 104 7.44 7.59 11.42
N THR A 105 6.28 7.02 11.09
CA THR A 105 6.05 6.50 9.73
C THR A 105 6.10 7.61 8.67
N SER A 106 5.86 8.88 9.07
CA SER A 106 6.01 10.07 8.22
C SER A 106 7.41 10.32 7.66
N ASP A 107 8.43 9.72 8.27
CA ASP A 107 9.83 9.92 7.88
C ASP A 107 10.21 9.06 6.66
N TYR A 108 9.31 8.15 6.26
CA TYR A 108 9.51 7.15 5.22
C TYR A 108 8.38 7.15 4.20
N GLU A 109 8.65 6.57 3.03
CA GLU A 109 7.66 6.32 1.98
C GLU A 109 7.46 4.82 1.82
N PHE A 110 6.31 4.30 2.24
CA PHE A 110 5.94 2.91 2.04
C PHE A 110 4.82 2.86 0.99
N LYS A 111 4.89 1.88 0.08
CA LYS A 111 3.87 1.69 -0.96
C LYS A 111 2.50 1.27 -0.37
N GLN A 112 2.50 0.68 0.82
CA GLN A 112 1.32 0.21 1.56
C GLN A 112 1.62 0.28 3.06
N PRO A 113 1.73 1.48 3.66
CA PRO A 113 2.05 1.63 5.07
C PRO A 113 0.92 1.07 5.93
N GLY A 114 1.28 0.42 7.03
CA GLY A 114 0.42 0.35 8.19
C GLY A 114 0.29 1.71 8.88
N SER A 115 -0.60 1.77 9.86
CA SER A 115 -0.75 2.91 10.78
C SER A 115 0.35 2.98 11.85
N GLY A 116 0.53 4.16 12.47
CA GLY A 116 1.37 4.31 13.66
C GLY A 116 2.85 4.53 13.35
N TYR A 117 3.71 3.57 13.70
CA TYR A 117 5.17 3.68 13.63
C TYR A 117 5.79 2.82 12.52
N ALA A 118 6.98 3.24 12.07
CA ALA A 118 7.87 2.45 11.25
C ALA A 118 8.90 1.79 12.16
N TYR A 119 8.98 0.46 12.11
CA TYR A 119 9.88 -0.33 12.94
C TYR A 119 11.06 -0.78 12.09
N GLU A 120 12.21 -0.12 12.26
CA GLU A 120 13.47 -0.49 11.64
C GLU A 120 14.06 -1.68 12.40
N ALA A 121 14.33 -2.78 11.69
CA ALA A 121 15.11 -3.89 12.21
C ALA A 121 16.54 -3.79 11.67
N ALA A 122 17.53 -3.77 12.56
CA ALA A 122 18.94 -3.59 12.19
C ALA A 122 19.86 -4.41 13.10
N ALA A 123 21.08 -4.67 12.64
CA ALA A 123 22.15 -5.10 13.54
C ALA A 123 22.50 -3.94 14.48
N SER A 124 22.80 -4.23 15.74
CA SER A 124 23.03 -3.20 16.75
C SER A 124 24.14 -2.23 16.36
N GLY A 125 23.87 -0.93 16.53
CA GLY A 125 24.79 0.14 16.13
C GLY A 125 24.82 0.46 14.63
N GLN A 126 23.98 -0.19 13.82
CA GLN A 126 23.87 0.06 12.39
C GLN A 126 22.49 0.66 12.03
N THR A 127 22.44 1.35 10.89
CA THR A 127 21.17 1.69 10.23
C THR A 127 20.75 0.51 9.35
N GLY A 128 19.53 0.06 9.54
CA GLY A 128 18.92 -1.03 8.80
C GLY A 128 18.15 -0.52 7.58
N THR A 129 17.90 -1.44 6.66
CA THR A 129 17.09 -1.23 5.44
C THR A 129 15.82 -2.08 5.46
N THR A 130 15.68 -2.95 6.47
CA THR A 130 14.52 -3.82 6.73
C THR A 130 13.57 -3.17 7.72
N TYR A 131 12.30 -3.05 7.33
CA TYR A 131 11.29 -2.38 8.13
C TYR A 131 10.00 -3.18 8.18
N TYR A 132 9.20 -2.93 9.20
CA TYR A 132 7.80 -3.28 9.20
C TYR A 132 6.92 -2.16 9.76
N THR A 133 5.64 -2.20 9.42
CA THR A 133 4.59 -1.32 9.96
C THR A 133 3.38 -2.15 10.37
N LEU A 134 2.45 -1.59 11.15
CA LEU A 134 1.29 -2.31 11.68
C LEU A 134 -0.03 -1.64 11.30
N SER A 135 -1.03 -2.43 10.93
CA SER A 135 -2.43 -1.99 10.83
C SER A 135 -3.33 -3.00 11.51
N GLY A 136 -3.93 -2.61 12.63
CA GLY A 136 -4.65 -3.54 13.50
C GLY A 136 -3.73 -4.72 13.91
N SER A 137 -4.11 -5.94 13.54
CA SER A 137 -3.35 -7.16 13.80
C SER A 137 -2.37 -7.57 12.69
N THR A 138 -2.31 -6.80 11.60
CA THR A 138 -1.56 -7.12 10.39
C THR A 138 -0.24 -6.37 10.35
N PHE A 139 0.84 -7.11 10.08
CA PHE A 139 2.18 -6.58 9.87
C PHE A 139 2.48 -6.51 8.37
N TYR A 140 3.10 -5.43 7.93
CA TYR A 140 3.53 -5.21 6.56
C TYR A 140 5.05 -5.13 6.52
N PHE A 141 5.70 -5.90 5.66
CA PHE A 141 7.16 -6.06 5.65
C PHE A 141 7.79 -5.41 4.42
N TYR A 142 8.95 -4.79 4.64
CA TYR A 142 9.70 -4.08 3.61
C TYR A 142 11.20 -4.36 3.71
N GLN A 143 11.90 -4.14 2.59
CA GLN A 143 13.35 -4.09 2.53
C GLN A 143 13.81 -2.96 1.58
N GLY A 144 15.10 -2.61 1.62
CA GLY A 144 15.68 -1.54 0.82
C GLY A 144 15.16 -0.14 1.17
N VAL A 145 14.58 0.04 2.36
CA VAL A 145 14.03 1.31 2.81
C VAL A 145 15.17 2.27 3.10
N LYS A 146 15.10 3.48 2.53
CA LYS A 146 16.03 4.58 2.80
C LYS A 146 15.25 5.73 3.41
N VAL A 147 15.93 6.57 4.20
CA VAL A 147 15.37 7.85 4.65
C VAL A 147 14.96 8.65 3.40
N ALA A 148 13.70 9.08 3.34
CA ALA A 148 13.08 9.72 2.17
C ALA A 148 13.12 8.89 0.85
N GLY A 149 13.17 7.56 0.94
CA GLY A 149 13.11 6.66 -0.20
C GLY A 149 12.04 5.57 -0.03
N SER A 150 11.56 5.03 -1.15
CA SER A 150 10.55 3.98 -1.14
C SER A 150 11.16 2.60 -0.86
N GLY A 151 10.72 1.93 0.22
CA GLY A 151 11.01 0.52 0.44
C GLY A 151 10.25 -0.41 -0.51
N SER A 152 10.82 -1.57 -0.82
CA SER A 152 10.12 -2.63 -1.52
C SER A 152 9.19 -3.36 -0.56
N PHE A 153 7.88 -3.36 -0.83
CA PHE A 153 6.92 -4.17 -0.10
C PHE A 153 7.10 -5.66 -0.41
N LEU A 154 7.19 -6.48 0.63
CA LEU A 154 7.45 -7.91 0.52
C LEU A 154 6.19 -8.76 0.73
N GLY A 155 5.30 -8.30 1.61
CA GLY A 155 4.09 -9.02 1.98
C GLY A 155 3.58 -8.61 3.35
N GLN A 156 2.54 -9.31 3.79
CA GLN A 156 1.90 -9.08 5.07
C GLN A 156 1.57 -10.39 5.78
N ALA A 157 1.51 -10.35 7.11
CA ALA A 157 1.08 -11.47 7.95
C ALA A 157 0.57 -10.98 9.30
N THR A 158 -0.23 -11.80 9.97
CA THR A 158 -0.58 -11.61 11.37
C THR A 158 0.51 -12.17 12.28
N LYS A 159 0.56 -11.69 13.53
CA LYS A 159 1.52 -12.19 14.53
C LYS A 159 1.36 -13.69 14.81
N GLN A 160 0.12 -14.20 14.77
CA GLN A 160 -0.15 -15.62 14.98
C GLN A 160 0.30 -16.48 13.79
N GLU A 161 0.10 -16.02 12.55
CA GLU A 161 0.61 -16.73 11.37
C GLU A 161 2.14 -16.86 11.40
N MET A 162 2.85 -15.81 11.82
CA MET A 162 4.30 -15.87 12.00
C MET A 162 4.68 -16.90 13.08
N ALA A 163 3.98 -16.90 14.22
CA ALA A 163 4.23 -17.83 15.31
C ALA A 163 4.03 -19.29 14.90
N ASP A 164 2.91 -19.58 14.23
CA ASP A 164 2.60 -20.91 13.71
C ASP A 164 3.63 -21.35 12.65
N TYR A 165 4.11 -20.41 11.84
CA TYR A 165 5.14 -20.66 10.82
C TYR A 165 6.46 -21.15 11.42
N ILE A 166 7.02 -20.42 12.41
CA ILE A 166 8.31 -20.80 13.01
C ILE A 166 8.21 -22.10 13.83
N VAL A 167 7.05 -22.36 14.45
CA VAL A 167 6.77 -23.62 15.15
C VAL A 167 6.82 -24.77 14.15
N LYS A 168 6.14 -24.62 13.00
CA LYS A 168 6.12 -25.63 11.94
C LYS A 168 7.51 -25.88 11.34
N LYS A 169 8.36 -24.86 11.27
CA LYS A 169 9.76 -24.96 10.81
C LYS A 169 10.73 -25.49 11.88
N GLY A 170 10.28 -25.71 13.12
CA GLY A 170 11.14 -26.20 14.20
C GLY A 170 12.13 -25.15 14.74
N GLN A 171 11.87 -23.85 14.52
CA GLN A 171 12.79 -22.74 14.84
C GLN A 171 12.59 -22.17 16.26
N LEU A 172 11.90 -22.88 17.16
CA LEU A 172 11.60 -22.37 18.51
C LEU A 172 12.85 -22.09 19.36
N ALA A 173 13.88 -22.92 19.24
CA ALA A 173 15.12 -22.73 19.98
C ALA A 173 15.86 -21.47 19.50
N GLU A 174 15.95 -21.29 18.19
CA GLU A 174 16.56 -20.12 17.55
C GLU A 174 15.80 -18.83 17.92
N PHE A 175 14.47 -18.87 17.86
CA PHE A 175 13.59 -17.80 18.31
C PHE A 175 13.88 -17.36 19.76
N LYS A 176 13.93 -18.30 20.71
CA LYS A 176 14.22 -17.96 22.10
C LYS A 176 15.64 -17.44 22.31
N GLN A 177 16.61 -17.89 21.52
CA GLN A 177 17.99 -17.40 21.61
C GLN A 177 18.14 -16.00 21.03
N LEU A 178 17.56 -15.75 19.85
CA LEU A 178 17.62 -14.46 19.19
C LEU A 178 16.88 -13.39 20.01
N ALA A 179 15.74 -13.72 20.63
CA ALA A 179 14.99 -12.80 21.48
C ALA A 179 15.83 -12.20 22.62
N LYS A 180 16.80 -12.95 23.18
CA LYS A 180 17.70 -12.44 24.24
C LYS A 180 18.68 -11.37 23.75
N LYS A 181 18.84 -11.25 22.44
CA LYS A 181 19.78 -10.36 21.76
C LYS A 181 19.07 -9.20 21.07
N VAL A 182 17.75 -9.07 21.24
CA VAL A 182 16.96 -7.99 20.66
C VAL A 182 16.84 -6.85 21.67
N GLU A 183 17.23 -5.66 21.24
CA GLU A 183 17.02 -4.40 21.94
C GLU A 183 15.92 -3.60 21.26
N ILE A 184 15.09 -2.91 22.04
CA ILE A 184 14.02 -2.05 21.54
C ILE A 184 14.39 -0.60 21.85
N VAL A 185 14.38 0.24 20.83
CA VAL A 185 14.75 1.66 20.94
C VAL A 185 13.61 2.51 20.39
N ASP A 186 13.14 3.48 21.16
CA ASP A 186 12.13 4.43 20.70
C ASP A 186 12.79 5.74 20.25
N LYS A 187 12.73 6.02 18.95
CA LYS A 187 13.12 7.30 18.34
C LYS A 187 11.94 8.03 17.73
N SER A 188 10.71 7.60 18.00
CA SER A 188 9.52 8.18 17.42
C SER A 188 9.24 9.62 17.87
N GLY A 189 9.84 10.06 18.97
CA GLY A 189 9.83 11.47 19.40
C GLY A 189 10.87 12.36 18.69
N GLN A 190 11.86 11.76 18.00
CA GLN A 190 12.91 12.51 17.31
C GLN A 190 12.44 12.85 15.89
N THR A 191 12.17 14.13 15.64
CA THR A 191 11.69 14.59 14.34
C THR A 191 12.85 14.65 13.34
N GLN A 192 12.82 13.83 12.28
CA GLN A 192 13.60 14.12 11.09
C GLN A 192 12.89 15.23 10.28
N ARG A 193 13.60 16.35 10.11
CA ARG A 193 13.10 17.62 9.54
C ARG A 193 12.80 17.58 8.03
N LEU A 194 12.69 16.39 7.42
CA LEU A 194 12.81 16.19 5.97
C LEU A 194 11.53 15.67 5.27
N SER A 195 10.39 15.61 5.96
CA SER A 195 9.19 14.96 5.42
C SER A 195 8.38 15.78 4.40
N GLU A 196 8.90 16.94 3.92
CA GLU A 196 8.16 17.90 3.08
C GLU A 196 6.80 18.31 3.70
N GLY A 197 6.74 18.38 5.03
CA GLY A 197 5.56 18.80 5.78
C GLY A 197 4.60 17.68 6.19
N ARG A 198 4.92 16.41 5.93
CA ARG A 198 4.08 15.27 6.33
C ARG A 198 4.10 15.09 7.85
N SER A 199 2.92 14.94 8.45
CA SER A 199 2.73 14.52 9.85
C SER A 199 2.46 13.02 9.99
N GLY A 200 2.21 12.32 8.88
CA GLY A 200 1.88 10.90 8.86
C GLY A 200 1.06 10.56 7.64
N TYR A 201 0.72 9.28 7.49
CA TYR A 201 -0.22 8.86 6.46
C TYR A 201 -1.65 9.26 6.85
N PHE A 202 -2.44 9.61 5.84
CA PHE A 202 -3.87 9.76 6.00
C PHE A 202 -4.52 8.37 5.91
N THR A 203 -5.34 8.02 6.89
CA THR A 203 -6.06 6.73 6.88
C THR A 203 -7.39 6.91 6.17
N ILE A 204 -7.54 6.25 5.03
CA ILE A 204 -8.77 6.21 4.26
C ILE A 204 -9.85 5.46 5.07
N PRO A 205 -11.07 6.02 5.23
CA PRO A 205 -12.17 5.37 5.94
C PRO A 205 -12.42 3.94 5.43
N ALA A 206 -12.67 3.00 6.34
CA ALA A 206 -12.75 1.57 6.03
C ALA A 206 -13.86 1.25 5.03
N GLU A 207 -14.96 2.00 5.06
CA GLU A 207 -16.08 1.91 4.13
C GLU A 207 -15.67 2.20 2.69
N ILE A 208 -14.77 3.16 2.46
CA ILE A 208 -14.27 3.54 1.13
C ILE A 208 -13.26 2.50 0.60
N GLN A 209 -12.55 1.80 1.49
CA GLN A 209 -11.49 0.86 1.10
C GLN A 209 -11.99 -0.27 0.18
N GLY A 210 -11.05 -0.85 -0.57
CA GLY A 210 -11.29 -1.91 -1.54
C GLY A 210 -11.45 -1.39 -2.98
N THR A 211 -11.99 -2.25 -3.83
CA THR A 211 -12.12 -1.98 -5.27
C THR A 211 -13.51 -1.46 -5.60
N TRP A 212 -13.56 -0.47 -6.49
CA TRP A 212 -14.77 0.09 -7.08
C TRP A 212 -14.60 0.29 -8.58
N TYR A 213 -15.71 0.25 -9.30
CA TYR A 213 -15.78 0.35 -10.75
C TYR A 213 -16.87 1.35 -11.13
N SER A 214 -16.58 2.27 -12.05
CA SER A 214 -17.61 3.08 -12.71
C SER A 214 -17.55 2.86 -14.22
N ALA A 215 -18.68 3.10 -14.86
CA ALA A 215 -18.78 3.17 -16.31
C ALA A 215 -19.51 4.45 -16.66
N SER A 216 -19.04 5.15 -17.68
CA SER A 216 -19.67 6.36 -18.19
C SER A 216 -19.63 6.35 -19.70
N ASN A 217 -20.76 6.65 -20.34
CA ASN A 217 -20.79 6.87 -21.78
C ASN A 217 -20.58 8.36 -22.07
N TYR A 218 -19.41 8.68 -22.63
CA TYR A 218 -19.15 9.98 -23.22
C TYR A 218 -18.92 9.75 -24.71
N ASP A 219 -19.30 10.71 -25.57
CA ASP A 219 -19.10 10.68 -27.02
C ASP A 219 -19.58 9.43 -27.82
N GLY A 220 -20.40 8.57 -27.21
CA GLY A 220 -20.91 7.35 -27.84
C GLY A 220 -20.08 6.11 -27.53
N GLU A 221 -19.06 6.23 -26.70
CA GLU A 221 -18.21 5.12 -26.27
C GLU A 221 -18.15 5.04 -24.73
N THR A 222 -18.37 3.85 -24.18
CA THR A 222 -18.25 3.63 -22.73
C THR A 222 -16.79 3.61 -22.30
N THR A 223 -16.47 4.39 -21.27
CA THR A 223 -15.19 4.36 -20.54
C THR A 223 -15.40 3.67 -19.21
N HIS A 224 -14.51 2.74 -18.84
CA HIS A 224 -14.57 2.03 -17.57
C HIS A 224 -13.44 2.52 -16.67
N SER A 225 -13.79 3.04 -15.50
CA SER A 225 -12.81 3.44 -14.48
C SER A 225 -12.77 2.42 -13.34
N LYS A 226 -11.57 2.21 -12.79
CA LYS A 226 -11.35 1.37 -11.62
C LYS A 226 -10.61 2.17 -10.56
N TYR A 227 -11.15 2.11 -9.35
CA TYR A 227 -10.58 2.71 -8.16
C TYR A 227 -10.21 1.59 -7.17
N VAL A 228 -9.01 1.63 -6.61
CA VAL A 228 -8.58 0.73 -5.54
C VAL A 228 -8.07 1.56 -4.38
N PHE A 229 -8.84 1.58 -3.30
CA PHE A 229 -8.53 2.31 -2.08
C PHE A 229 -7.87 1.35 -1.08
N GLY A 230 -6.58 1.54 -0.85
CA GLY A 230 -5.86 0.92 0.26
C GLY A 230 -6.06 1.72 1.56
N GLN A 231 -5.24 1.43 2.57
CA GLN A 231 -5.31 2.15 3.85
C GLN A 231 -4.92 3.63 3.71
N SER A 232 -3.95 3.93 2.86
CA SER A 232 -3.44 5.29 2.64
C SER A 232 -3.07 5.55 1.18
N THR A 233 -3.55 4.70 0.27
CA THR A 233 -3.25 4.81 -1.16
C THR A 233 -4.52 4.71 -1.96
N ILE A 234 -4.56 5.45 -3.07
CA ILE A 234 -5.62 5.37 -4.06
C ILE A 234 -4.95 5.03 -5.38
N PHE A 235 -5.37 3.95 -6.00
CA PHE A 235 -5.04 3.65 -7.39
C PHE A 235 -6.26 3.94 -8.26
N ILE A 236 -6.08 4.73 -9.31
CA ILE A 236 -7.12 5.07 -10.28
C ILE A 236 -6.59 4.71 -11.66
N GLN A 237 -7.40 4.03 -12.46
CA GLN A 237 -7.13 3.78 -13.87
C GLN A 237 -8.43 3.92 -14.66
N ASP A 238 -8.31 4.17 -15.95
CA ASP A 238 -9.40 4.01 -16.90
C ASP A 238 -8.90 3.32 -18.18
N ASP A 239 -9.81 2.74 -18.94
CA ASP A 239 -9.45 1.94 -20.13
C ASP A 239 -9.11 2.75 -21.38
N LYS A 240 -9.19 4.09 -21.33
CA LYS A 240 -8.94 4.97 -22.50
C LYS A 240 -7.77 5.93 -22.32
N TYR A 241 -7.76 6.72 -21.26
CA TYR A 241 -6.85 7.84 -21.02
C TYR A 241 -5.71 7.47 -20.07
N ASP A 242 -5.98 6.77 -18.96
CA ASP A 242 -4.97 6.28 -18.02
C ASP A 242 -4.99 4.75 -17.86
N THR A 243 -4.61 4.05 -18.94
CA THR A 243 -4.60 2.57 -19.00
C THR A 243 -3.58 1.91 -18.07
N LYS A 244 -2.56 2.64 -17.63
CA LYS A 244 -1.55 2.14 -16.68
C LYS A 244 -1.95 2.39 -15.24
N GLY A 245 -2.82 3.38 -15.04
CA GLY A 245 -3.27 3.86 -13.76
C GLY A 245 -2.20 4.62 -12.99
N THR A 246 -2.68 5.42 -12.07
CA THR A 246 -1.88 6.26 -11.19
C THR A 246 -2.15 5.88 -9.74
N THR A 247 -1.09 5.73 -8.94
CA THR A 247 -1.19 5.58 -7.50
C THR A 247 -0.88 6.89 -6.79
N THR A 248 -1.79 7.35 -5.95
CA THR A 248 -1.59 8.47 -5.03
C THR A 248 -1.47 7.95 -3.60
N THR A 249 -0.45 8.39 -2.87
CA THR A 249 -0.30 8.11 -1.44
C THR A 249 -0.78 9.33 -0.65
N LEU A 250 -1.71 9.12 0.28
CA LEU A 250 -2.32 10.19 1.06
C LEU A 250 -1.59 10.40 2.37
N TYR A 251 -1.30 11.67 2.65
CA TYR A 251 -0.66 12.11 3.88
C TYR A 251 -1.50 13.14 4.60
N THR A 252 -1.26 13.25 5.90
CA THR A 252 -1.65 14.41 6.71
C THR A 252 -0.50 15.40 6.76
N ARG A 253 -0.82 16.67 6.93
CA ARG A 253 0.14 17.77 6.96
C ARG A 253 0.34 18.27 8.39
N LEU A 254 1.58 18.59 8.74
CA LEU A 254 1.91 19.26 9.99
C LEU A 254 1.17 20.61 10.06
N SER A 255 0.62 20.91 11.24
CA SER A 255 -0.19 22.11 11.47
C SER A 255 0.58 23.42 11.24
N ASP A 256 1.89 23.40 11.45
CA ASP A 256 2.79 24.55 11.30
C ASP A 256 3.51 24.59 9.94
N PHE A 257 3.23 23.63 9.05
CA PHE A 257 3.90 23.56 7.75
C PHE A 257 3.63 24.81 6.91
N LYS A 258 4.71 25.49 6.52
CA LYS A 258 4.68 26.62 5.59
C LYS A 258 4.89 26.10 4.18
N MET A 259 3.80 26.01 3.44
CA MET A 259 3.83 25.56 2.06
C MET A 259 4.62 26.55 1.18
N PRO A 260 5.56 26.07 0.35
CA PRO A 260 6.24 26.92 -0.63
C PRO A 260 5.25 27.35 -1.71
N LEU A 261 5.04 28.66 -1.87
CA LEU A 261 4.14 29.23 -2.87
C LEU A 261 4.85 30.32 -3.69
N PRO A 262 5.08 30.10 -5.00
CA PRO A 262 4.86 28.85 -5.74
C PRO A 262 5.91 27.78 -5.38
N PRO A 263 5.58 26.48 -5.47
CA PRO A 263 6.57 25.41 -5.33
C PRO A 263 7.51 25.39 -6.55
N THR A 264 8.79 25.11 -6.32
CA THR A 264 9.78 24.85 -7.40
C THR A 264 9.53 23.50 -8.07
N GLU A 265 10.03 23.31 -9.29
CA GLU A 265 9.97 22.02 -10.01
C GLU A 265 10.56 20.88 -9.17
N LYS A 266 11.74 21.08 -8.57
CA LYS A 266 12.37 20.11 -7.68
C LYS A 266 11.49 19.77 -6.47
N GLN A 267 10.71 20.72 -5.95
CA GLN A 267 9.76 20.47 -4.85
C GLN A 267 8.56 19.66 -5.35
N MET A 268 8.03 19.97 -6.52
CA MET A 268 6.94 19.21 -7.15
C MET A 268 7.34 17.77 -7.45
N ASP A 269 8.56 17.54 -7.95
CA ASP A 269 9.07 16.21 -8.24
C ASP A 269 9.19 15.34 -6.99
N ARG A 270 9.58 15.92 -5.85
CA ARG A 270 9.72 15.19 -4.57
C ARG A 270 8.39 14.73 -3.99
N VAL A 271 7.30 15.44 -4.29
CA VAL A 271 5.96 15.14 -3.77
C VAL A 271 5.07 14.52 -4.85
N LYS A 272 5.65 14.11 -5.98
CA LYS A 272 4.92 13.50 -7.08
C LYS A 272 4.25 12.21 -6.61
N GLY A 273 2.96 12.08 -6.89
CA GLY A 273 2.15 10.95 -6.42
C GLY A 273 1.71 11.08 -4.96
N TRP A 274 1.94 12.22 -4.30
CA TRP A 274 1.39 12.48 -2.97
C TRP A 274 0.10 13.29 -3.04
N GLY A 275 -0.85 12.95 -2.18
CA GLY A 275 -2.10 13.68 -1.98
C GLY A 275 -2.28 14.10 -0.53
N LEU A 276 -3.05 15.16 -0.33
CA LEU A 276 -3.56 15.58 0.98
C LEU A 276 -4.98 15.04 1.13
N GLY A 277 -5.20 14.20 2.15
CA GLY A 277 -6.53 13.71 2.50
C GLY A 277 -7.19 14.60 3.57
N HIS A 278 -8.47 14.88 3.41
CA HIS A 278 -9.28 15.58 4.41
C HIS A 278 -10.69 14.98 4.48
N LEU A 279 -11.25 14.86 5.69
CA LEU A 279 -12.62 14.40 5.91
C LEU A 279 -13.52 15.59 6.26
N TYR A 280 -14.71 15.63 5.66
CA TYR A 280 -15.72 16.62 5.96
C TYR A 280 -17.12 16.04 5.74
N GLN A 281 -18.11 16.61 6.39
CA GLN A 281 -19.51 16.21 6.21
C GLN A 281 -20.23 17.25 5.36
N GLN A 282 -20.98 16.78 4.37
CA GLN A 282 -21.84 17.63 3.54
C GLN A 282 -22.99 16.81 2.96
N ASP A 283 -24.17 17.43 2.87
CA ASP A 283 -25.38 16.83 2.26
C ASP A 283 -25.72 15.45 2.86
N GLY A 284 -25.48 15.28 4.17
CA GLY A 284 -25.72 14.04 4.90
C GLY A 284 -24.64 12.96 4.74
N LEU A 285 -23.64 13.17 3.89
CA LEU A 285 -22.57 12.23 3.59
C LEU A 285 -21.24 12.65 4.23
N ASN A 286 -20.43 11.65 4.60
CA ASN A 286 -19.05 11.84 5.05
C ASN A 286 -18.11 11.70 3.85
N TYR A 287 -17.65 12.83 3.32
CA TYR A 287 -16.75 12.87 2.18
C TYR A 287 -15.29 12.84 2.62
N MET A 288 -14.50 12.07 1.88
CA MET A 288 -13.06 12.16 1.83
C MET A 288 -12.65 12.99 0.61
N ASN A 289 -12.13 14.20 0.84
CA ASN A 289 -11.51 15.01 -0.20
C ASN A 289 -10.03 14.66 -0.37
N VAL A 290 -9.58 14.67 -1.63
CA VAL A 290 -8.20 14.44 -2.02
C VAL A 290 -7.73 15.63 -2.85
N MET A 291 -6.70 16.32 -2.35
CA MET A 291 -6.04 17.43 -3.05
C MET A 291 -4.59 17.06 -3.38
N GLY A 292 -3.99 17.75 -4.36
CA GLY A 292 -2.55 17.69 -4.58
C GLY A 292 -1.76 18.21 -3.38
N TRP A 293 -0.56 17.68 -3.13
CA TRP A 293 0.22 18.01 -1.93
C TRP A 293 0.51 19.51 -1.75
N TYR A 294 0.74 20.26 -2.82
CA TYR A 294 0.93 21.72 -2.79
C TYR A 294 -0.26 22.53 -3.33
N GLN A 295 -1.44 21.90 -3.44
CA GLN A 295 -2.63 22.56 -3.94
C GLN A 295 -3.17 23.57 -2.90
N THR A 296 -3.35 24.82 -3.32
CA THR A 296 -3.96 25.91 -2.53
C THR A 296 -5.37 26.28 -2.97
N ALA A 297 -5.71 25.96 -4.22
CA ALA A 297 -6.96 26.37 -4.87
C ALA A 297 -7.53 25.22 -5.70
N GLY A 298 -8.83 25.29 -5.98
CA GLY A 298 -9.59 24.19 -6.58
C GLY A 298 -10.03 23.17 -5.54
N SER A 299 -10.99 22.35 -5.92
CA SER A 299 -11.76 21.55 -4.96
C SER A 299 -11.25 20.14 -4.71
N GLY A 300 -10.23 19.71 -5.45
CA GLY A 300 -9.81 18.31 -5.41
C GLY A 300 -10.90 17.36 -5.90
N THR A 301 -10.81 16.10 -5.49
CA THR A 301 -11.81 15.07 -5.75
C THR A 301 -12.32 14.52 -4.44
N SER A 302 -13.63 14.40 -4.30
CA SER A 302 -14.31 13.92 -3.10
C SER A 302 -14.94 12.55 -3.34
N PHE A 303 -14.85 11.69 -2.33
CA PHE A 303 -15.41 10.34 -2.33
C PHE A 303 -16.24 10.12 -1.07
N ALA A 304 -17.43 9.55 -1.20
CA ALA A 304 -18.24 9.11 -0.07
C ALA A 304 -18.87 7.75 -0.36
N VAL A 305 -19.04 6.92 0.67
CA VAL A 305 -19.86 5.71 0.55
C VAL A 305 -21.28 6.02 0.98
N HIS A 306 -22.23 5.62 0.15
CA HIS A 306 -23.66 5.76 0.39
C HIS A 306 -24.37 4.42 0.13
N THR A 307 -25.60 4.30 0.59
CA THR A 307 -26.42 3.10 0.39
C THR A 307 -27.68 3.45 -0.38
N GLU A 308 -27.85 2.80 -1.53
CA GLU A 308 -28.99 2.99 -2.41
C GLU A 308 -29.90 1.77 -2.43
N ASN A 309 -31.20 1.99 -2.63
CA ASN A 309 -32.13 0.89 -2.88
C ASN A 309 -32.19 0.60 -4.39
N ILE A 310 -31.55 -0.49 -4.82
CA ILE A 310 -31.54 -0.91 -6.22
C ILE A 310 -32.34 -2.21 -6.35
N ALA A 311 -33.50 -2.12 -7.00
CA ALA A 311 -34.42 -3.23 -7.20
C ALA A 311 -34.80 -3.95 -5.88
N GLY A 312 -35.08 -3.18 -4.82
CA GLY A 312 -35.47 -3.69 -3.51
C GLY A 312 -34.33 -4.12 -2.61
N ASN A 313 -33.07 -4.01 -3.06
CA ASN A 313 -31.89 -4.40 -2.29
C ASN A 313 -31.08 -3.16 -1.88
N ASN A 314 -30.59 -3.14 -0.65
CA ASN A 314 -29.65 -2.12 -0.20
C ASN A 314 -28.26 -2.42 -0.78
N VAL A 315 -27.76 -1.51 -1.62
CA VAL A 315 -26.49 -1.64 -2.34
C VAL A 315 -25.58 -0.48 -1.93
N GLN A 316 -24.36 -0.80 -1.49
CA GLN A 316 -23.35 0.22 -1.26
C GLN A 316 -22.81 0.74 -2.60
N ILE A 317 -22.76 2.06 -2.70
CA ILE A 317 -22.20 2.79 -3.83
C ILE A 317 -21.08 3.70 -3.34
N LEU A 318 -20.17 4.05 -4.24
CA LEU A 318 -19.18 5.10 -4.03
C LEU A 318 -19.59 6.32 -4.87
N VAL A 319 -19.90 7.41 -4.18
CA VAL A 319 -20.19 8.71 -4.78
C VAL A 319 -18.85 9.38 -5.09
N CYS A 320 -18.61 9.67 -6.38
CA CYS A 320 -17.45 10.41 -6.86
C CYS A 320 -17.90 11.84 -7.20
N ALA A 321 -17.28 12.83 -6.58
CA ALA A 321 -17.71 14.22 -6.67
C ALA A 321 -16.54 15.21 -6.81
N SER A 322 -16.80 16.37 -7.40
CA SER A 322 -15.84 17.46 -7.53
C SER A 322 -16.52 18.82 -7.64
N GLY A 323 -15.74 19.90 -7.57
CA GLY A 323 -16.23 21.26 -7.71
C GLY A 323 -16.40 22.01 -6.38
N ALA A 324 -16.83 23.27 -6.44
CA ALA A 324 -16.89 24.16 -5.26
C ALA A 324 -17.83 23.64 -4.16
N ARG A 325 -18.75 22.75 -4.54
CA ARG A 325 -19.48 21.80 -3.71
C ARG A 325 -19.17 20.40 -4.25
N PRO A 326 -19.36 19.30 -3.48
CA PRO A 326 -19.20 17.95 -3.97
C PRO A 326 -20.35 17.57 -4.90
N TRP A 327 -20.42 18.23 -6.06
CA TRP A 327 -21.34 17.85 -7.11
C TRP A 327 -20.96 16.47 -7.62
N VAL A 328 -21.94 15.58 -7.68
CA VAL A 328 -21.72 14.20 -8.11
C VAL A 328 -21.40 14.20 -9.60
N ASP A 329 -20.19 13.71 -9.93
CA ASP A 329 -19.72 13.52 -11.31
C ASP A 329 -19.89 12.06 -11.75
N GLY A 330 -20.06 11.12 -10.81
CA GLY A 330 -20.30 9.72 -11.13
C GLY A 330 -20.48 8.81 -9.92
N ILE A 331 -20.98 7.62 -10.19
CA ILE A 331 -21.20 6.56 -9.19
C ILE A 331 -20.35 5.34 -9.54
N ALA A 332 -19.70 4.77 -8.53
CA ALA A 332 -18.97 3.52 -8.67
C ALA A 332 -19.55 2.41 -7.79
N TYR A 333 -19.39 1.18 -8.25
CA TYR A 333 -19.97 -0.04 -7.70
C TYR A 333 -18.89 -1.07 -7.40
N ARG A 334 -19.18 -2.06 -6.55
CA ARG A 334 -18.22 -3.11 -6.20
C ARG A 334 -17.94 -4.10 -7.33
N SER A 335 -18.76 -4.13 -8.39
CA SER A 335 -18.53 -5.00 -9.55
C SER A 335 -18.61 -4.23 -10.86
N GLN A 336 -17.76 -4.60 -11.82
CA GLN A 336 -17.72 -3.98 -13.14
C GLN A 336 -19.04 -4.17 -13.90
N ALA A 337 -19.62 -5.37 -13.87
CA ALA A 337 -20.89 -5.66 -14.55
C ALA A 337 -22.05 -4.80 -14.01
N MET A 338 -22.05 -4.49 -12.69
CA MET A 338 -23.05 -3.58 -12.12
C MET A 338 -22.79 -2.15 -12.58
N ALA A 339 -21.53 -1.70 -12.62
CA ALA A 339 -21.18 -0.38 -13.14
C ALA A 339 -21.64 -0.18 -14.59
N GLU A 340 -21.39 -1.16 -15.46
CA GLU A 340 -21.86 -1.15 -16.85
C GLU A 340 -23.39 -1.10 -16.95
N LYS A 341 -24.09 -1.92 -16.15
CA LYS A 341 -25.55 -1.97 -16.13
C LYS A 341 -26.17 -0.65 -15.64
N MET A 342 -25.51 0.02 -14.70
CA MET A 342 -26.04 1.20 -14.00
C MET A 342 -25.37 2.51 -14.47
N GLN A 343 -24.68 2.51 -15.61
CA GLN A 343 -23.85 3.64 -16.08
C GLN A 343 -24.63 4.95 -16.27
N ASP A 344 -25.94 4.86 -16.56
CA ASP A 344 -26.82 6.01 -16.79
C ASP A 344 -27.77 6.28 -15.61
N GLN A 345 -27.59 5.60 -14.48
CA GLN A 345 -28.47 5.74 -13.31
C GLN A 345 -28.10 6.97 -12.48
N HIS A 346 -29.09 7.83 -12.21
CA HIS A 346 -29.02 8.87 -11.19
C HIS A 346 -29.89 8.50 -9.98
N PHE A 347 -29.50 8.99 -8.79
CA PHE A 347 -30.23 8.79 -7.54
C PHE A 347 -30.77 10.13 -7.03
N ASP A 348 -32.07 10.20 -6.75
CA ASP A 348 -32.77 11.47 -6.52
C ASP A 348 -32.32 12.22 -5.25
N ASP A 349 -31.69 11.53 -4.29
CA ASP A 349 -31.15 12.09 -3.06
C ASP A 349 -29.72 12.61 -3.17
N LEU A 350 -29.06 12.37 -4.32
CA LEU A 350 -27.72 12.86 -4.61
C LEU A 350 -27.76 14.14 -5.46
N HIS A 351 -26.83 15.05 -5.21
CA HIS A 351 -26.76 16.35 -5.90
C HIS A 351 -25.78 16.28 -7.07
N TYR A 352 -26.30 16.11 -8.29
CA TYR A 352 -25.49 16.00 -9.50
C TYR A 352 -25.10 17.37 -10.06
N ARG A 353 -23.98 17.41 -10.77
CA ARG A 353 -23.48 18.63 -11.38
C ARG A 353 -24.42 19.24 -12.43
N ASP A 354 -25.23 18.40 -13.07
CA ASP A 354 -26.21 18.80 -14.09
C ASP A 354 -27.49 19.42 -13.49
N ASP A 355 -27.63 19.44 -12.16
CA ASP A 355 -28.80 20.00 -11.46
C ASP A 355 -28.73 21.53 -11.26
N GLU A 356 -27.57 22.14 -11.53
CA GLU A 356 -27.33 23.59 -11.57
C GLU A 356 -27.16 24.09 -13.01
#